data_AF-K3V717-F1
#
_entry.id   AF-K3V717-F1
#
_cell.length_a   1.000
_cell.length_b   1.000
_cell.length_c   1.000
_cell.angle_alpha   90.00
_cell.angle_beta   90.00
_cell.angle_gamma   90.00
#
_symmetry.space_group_name_H-M   'P 1'
#
loop_
_entity.id
_entity.type
_entity.pdbx_description
1 polymer ?
#
loop_
_entity_poly.entity_id
_entity_poly.type
_entity_poly.pdbx_seq_one_letter_code
_entity_poly.pdbx_strand_id
1 'polypeptide(L)'
;MKNSLVYMHTRDIDSGTIKLSDEGHLMRRPLRQSHGGTKTAFSQSGGAGLFSNPVQYSKIIAMLLNKGKDAQSSCRVLQEKTVEEMFSNQIPQFPNYARNQESPCKLSLMRHEDEMYPQPGNPPQGWGLGSFLLLEPGSTGRAAGSGWWSGLSNLIWWADPTNGVGGILATQILPYGDTDVFDCQRLIEGEIYRNLFKQRNGYN
;
A
#
# COMPACT_ATOMS: atom_id res chain seq x y z
N MET A 1 20.03 8.47 8.60
CA MET A 1 18.61 8.05 8.72
C MET A 1 17.76 9.13 9.38
N LYS A 2 17.95 9.46 10.68
CA LYS A 2 17.07 10.41 11.40
C LYS A 2 16.97 11.80 10.76
N ASN A 3 18.09 12.34 10.27
CA ASN A 3 18.13 13.66 9.62
C ASN A 3 17.43 13.72 8.25
N SER A 4 17.08 12.56 7.68
CA SER A 4 16.42 12.45 6.38
C SER A 4 14.96 12.01 6.53
N LEU A 5 14.43 12.00 7.76
CA LEU A 5 13.08 11.58 8.04
C LEU A 5 12.12 12.73 7.78
N VAL A 6 11.10 12.44 6.98
CA VAL A 6 9.99 13.36 6.71
C VAL A 6 9.13 13.55 7.96
N TYR A 7 8.59 14.76 8.14
CA TYR A 7 7.67 15.05 9.23
C TYR A 7 6.32 14.38 9.01
N MET A 8 5.68 13.97 10.10
CA MET A 8 4.28 13.53 10.11
C MET A 8 3.35 14.74 10.14
N HIS A 9 2.28 14.67 9.37
CA HIS A 9 1.23 15.66 9.28
C HIS A 9 -0.10 15.05 9.74
N THR A 10 -1.00 15.89 10.23
CA THR A 10 -2.37 15.54 10.54
C THR A 10 -3.32 16.44 9.77
N ARG A 11 -4.32 15.84 9.14
CA ARG A 11 -5.47 16.54 8.58
C ARG A 11 -6.56 16.61 9.64
N ASP A 12 -7.00 17.82 9.90
CA ASP A 12 -8.17 18.07 10.71
C ASP A 12 -9.44 17.57 10.00
N ILE A 13 -10.29 16.81 10.71
CA ILE A 13 -11.44 16.14 10.11
C ILE A 13 -12.52 17.15 9.68
N ASP A 14 -12.70 18.22 10.45
CA ASP A 14 -13.77 19.19 10.22
C ASP A 14 -13.37 20.26 9.19
N SER A 15 -12.17 20.84 9.34
CA SER A 15 -11.69 21.90 8.47
C SER A 15 -10.94 21.41 7.23
N GLY A 16 -10.50 20.14 7.20
CA GLY A 16 -9.66 19.60 6.14
C GLY A 16 -8.22 20.16 6.10
N THR A 17 -7.85 21.04 7.03
CA THR A 17 -6.54 21.69 7.06
C THR A 17 -5.45 20.68 7.43
N ILE A 18 -4.34 20.70 6.70
CA ILE A 18 -3.15 19.90 7.02
C ILE A 18 -2.18 20.74 7.84
N LYS A 19 -1.74 20.19 8.98
CA LYS A 19 -0.66 20.77 9.80
C LYS A 19 0.36 19.71 10.19
N LEU A 20 1.50 20.14 10.72
CA LEU A 20 2.44 19.23 11.39
C LEU A 20 1.73 18.52 12.55
N SER A 21 2.03 17.23 12.71
CA SER A 21 1.49 16.41 13.81
C SER A 21 2.04 16.92 15.15
N ASP A 22 1.15 17.34 16.05
CA ASP A 22 1.51 17.77 17.40
C ASP A 22 2.13 16.61 18.23
N GLU A 23 1.77 15.37 17.89
CA GLU A 23 2.33 14.16 18.51
C GLU A 23 3.71 13.76 17.93
N GLY A 24 4.16 14.46 16.89
CA GLY A 24 5.35 14.13 16.12
C GLY A 24 5.19 12.84 15.32
N HIS A 25 6.32 12.16 15.08
CA HIS A 25 6.35 10.92 14.30
C HIS A 25 5.78 9.73 15.10
N LEU A 26 4.98 8.87 14.47
CA LEU A 26 4.36 7.69 15.11
C LEU A 26 5.39 6.79 15.81
N MET A 27 6.52 6.57 15.12
CA MET A 27 7.65 5.81 15.62
C MET A 27 8.65 6.64 16.45
N ARG A 28 8.21 7.72 17.14
CA ARG A 28 9.10 8.60 17.91
C ARG A 28 9.93 7.88 18.97
N ARG A 29 9.37 6.86 19.62
CA ARG A 29 10.05 6.08 20.67
C ARG A 29 11.30 5.39 20.14
N PRO A 30 11.22 4.48 19.14
CA PRO A 30 12.42 3.85 18.59
C PRO A 30 13.35 4.87 17.92
N LEU A 31 12.82 5.95 17.32
CA LEU A 31 13.65 7.00 16.70
C LEU A 31 14.46 7.83 17.70
N ARG A 32 14.08 7.88 18.98
CA ARG A 32 14.82 8.64 20.02
C ARG A 32 15.94 7.84 20.68
N GLN A 33 16.10 6.55 20.38
CA GLN A 33 17.14 5.74 21.00
C GLN A 33 18.54 6.19 20.55
N SER A 34 19.44 6.36 21.51
CA SER A 34 20.86 6.65 21.29
C SER A 34 21.65 5.39 20.95
N HIS A 35 22.76 5.54 20.24
CA HIS A 35 23.71 4.44 20.04
C HIS A 35 24.21 3.95 21.41
N GLY A 36 24.10 2.63 21.67
CA GLY A 36 24.47 2.00 22.94
C GLY A 36 23.30 1.55 23.82
N GLY A 37 22.06 1.88 23.46
CA GLY A 37 20.89 1.22 24.05
C GLY A 37 20.90 -0.28 23.74
N THR A 38 20.45 -1.12 24.68
CA THR A 38 20.44 -2.56 24.47
C THR A 38 19.57 -2.88 23.25
N LYS A 39 20.11 -3.67 22.29
CA LYS A 39 19.34 -4.20 21.15
C LYS A 39 18.06 -4.95 21.58
N THR A 40 17.95 -5.29 22.87
CA THR A 40 16.83 -5.98 23.49
C THR A 40 15.70 -5.04 23.96
N ALA A 41 15.89 -3.72 23.97
CA ALA A 41 14.88 -2.78 24.48
C ALA A 41 13.69 -2.59 23.52
N PHE A 42 13.86 -2.88 22.23
CA PHE A 42 12.80 -2.74 21.21
C PHE A 42 12.85 -3.91 20.22
N SER A 43 11.68 -4.46 19.92
CA SER A 43 11.52 -5.50 18.90
C SER A 43 11.53 -4.89 17.49
N GLN A 44 12.12 -5.60 16.53
CA GLN A 44 11.98 -5.28 15.11
C GLN A 44 10.57 -5.67 14.66
N SER A 45 9.70 -4.68 14.44
CA SER A 45 8.31 -4.92 14.03
C SER A 45 8.23 -5.18 12.53
N GLY A 46 8.03 -6.44 12.13
CA GLY A 46 7.84 -6.82 10.73
C GLY A 46 6.56 -6.25 10.09
N GLY A 47 5.54 -5.91 10.90
CA GLY A 47 4.27 -5.38 10.39
C GLY A 47 4.26 -3.87 10.14
N ALA A 48 5.05 -3.08 10.88
CA ALA A 48 4.99 -1.61 10.80
C ALA A 48 6.30 -0.88 11.18
N GLY A 49 7.45 -1.57 11.20
CA GLY A 49 8.72 -1.03 11.71
C GLY A 49 9.71 -0.52 10.66
N LEU A 50 9.42 -0.69 9.37
CA LEU A 50 10.38 -0.45 8.29
C LEU A 50 10.40 1.04 7.87
N PHE A 51 11.61 1.56 7.65
CA PHE A 51 11.83 2.90 7.10
C PHE A 51 12.52 2.79 5.75
N SER A 52 12.01 3.50 4.76
CA SER A 52 12.60 3.57 3.42
C SER A 52 12.11 4.82 2.70
N ASN A 53 12.38 4.92 1.40
CA ASN A 53 11.77 5.90 0.52
C ASN A 53 10.96 5.20 -0.59
N PRO A 54 10.04 5.92 -1.28
CA PRO A 54 9.17 5.32 -2.29
C PRO A 54 9.93 4.67 -3.45
N VAL A 55 11.08 5.23 -3.84
CA VAL A 55 11.93 4.70 -4.93
C VAL A 55 12.53 3.34 -4.57
N GLN A 56 12.86 3.10 -3.31
CA GLN A 56 13.30 1.77 -2.87
C GLN A 56 12.13 0.80 -2.75
N TYR A 57 10.96 1.26 -2.29
CA TYR A 57 9.77 0.41 -2.21
C TYR A 57 9.28 -0.01 -3.61
N SER A 58 9.38 0.87 -4.61
CA SER A 58 9.02 0.54 -6.00
C SER A 58 9.88 -0.58 -6.59
N LYS A 59 11.10 -0.82 -6.08
CA LYS A 59 11.91 -1.98 -6.47
C LYS A 59 11.30 -3.30 -6.02
N ILE A 60 10.65 -3.33 -4.85
CA ILE A 60 9.92 -4.51 -4.36
C ILE A 60 8.73 -4.79 -5.28
N ILE A 61 7.96 -3.76 -5.62
CA ILE A 61 6.83 -3.87 -6.55
C ILE A 61 7.33 -4.37 -7.92
N ALA A 62 8.39 -3.78 -8.45
CA ALA A 62 8.99 -4.22 -9.71
C ALA A 62 9.48 -5.67 -9.65
N MET A 63 10.04 -6.13 -8.52
CA MET A 63 10.46 -7.52 -8.31
C MET A 63 9.27 -8.49 -8.34
N LEU A 64 8.15 -8.11 -7.72
CA LEU A 64 6.91 -8.90 -7.78
C LEU A 64 6.38 -8.98 -9.22
N LEU A 65 6.32 -7.86 -9.94
CA LEU A 65 5.90 -7.83 -11.34
C LEU A 65 6.88 -8.58 -12.27
N ASN A 66 8.15 -8.62 -11.90
CA ASN A 66 9.20 -9.35 -12.61
C ASN A 66 9.43 -10.76 -12.04
N LYS A 67 8.35 -11.42 -11.57
CA LYS A 67 8.33 -12.85 -11.26
C LYS A 67 9.41 -13.28 -10.27
N GLY A 68 9.70 -12.42 -9.29
CA GLY A 68 10.65 -12.70 -8.22
C GLY A 68 12.08 -12.23 -8.48
N LYS A 69 12.35 -11.55 -9.61
CA LYS A 69 13.69 -11.05 -9.98
C LYS A 69 13.77 -9.54 -9.81
N ASP A 70 14.82 -9.06 -9.16
CA ASP A 70 15.12 -7.63 -9.12
C ASP A 70 15.32 -7.09 -10.54
N ALA A 71 14.67 -5.98 -10.87
CA ALA A 71 14.64 -5.45 -12.23
C ALA A 71 15.99 -4.86 -12.70
N GLN A 72 16.87 -4.47 -11.77
CA GLN A 72 18.15 -3.83 -12.09
C GLN A 72 19.29 -4.84 -12.16
N SER A 73 19.40 -5.70 -11.15
CA SER A 73 20.48 -6.69 -11.02
C SER A 73 20.14 -8.05 -11.63
N SER A 74 18.86 -8.29 -11.97
CA SER A 74 18.34 -9.62 -12.37
C SER A 74 18.50 -10.72 -11.31
N CYS A 75 18.91 -10.38 -10.08
CA CYS A 75 19.03 -11.32 -8.98
C CYS A 75 17.65 -11.87 -8.60
N ARG A 76 17.53 -13.19 -8.46
CA ARG A 76 16.28 -13.84 -8.03
C ARG A 76 16.16 -13.76 -6.50
N VAL A 77 15.20 -12.97 -6.03
CA VAL A 77 14.85 -12.83 -4.62
C VAL A 77 13.82 -13.90 -4.21
N LEU A 78 12.83 -14.15 -5.07
CA LEU A 78 11.79 -15.16 -4.87
C LEU A 78 11.70 -16.09 -6.10
N GLN A 79 11.27 -17.34 -5.88
CA GLN A 79 10.90 -18.21 -6.98
C GLN A 79 9.66 -17.67 -7.68
N GLU A 80 9.55 -17.88 -8.99
CA GLU A 80 8.40 -17.43 -9.78
C GLU A 80 7.10 -18.02 -9.24
N LYS A 81 7.08 -19.32 -8.95
CA LYS A 81 5.94 -20.01 -8.32
C LYS A 81 5.53 -19.40 -6.97
N THR A 82 6.50 -18.93 -6.18
CA THR A 82 6.19 -18.24 -4.91
C THR A 82 5.46 -16.94 -5.16
N VAL A 83 5.88 -16.17 -6.18
CA VAL A 83 5.19 -14.93 -6.55
C VAL A 83 3.80 -15.23 -7.09
N GLU A 84 3.64 -16.24 -7.94
CA GLU A 84 2.31 -16.68 -8.43
C GLU A 84 1.37 -17.02 -7.26
N GLU A 85 1.88 -17.73 -6.25
CA GLU A 85 1.12 -18.08 -5.05
C GLU A 85 0.73 -16.83 -4.24
N MET A 86 1.60 -15.82 -4.14
CA MET A 86 1.30 -14.57 -3.45
C MET A 86 0.08 -13.83 -4.02
N PHE A 87 -0.16 -13.94 -5.32
CA PHE A 87 -1.30 -13.33 -6.03
C PHE A 87 -2.48 -14.30 -6.24
N SER A 88 -2.53 -15.41 -5.50
CA SER A 88 -3.69 -16.31 -5.48
C SER A 88 -4.49 -16.16 -4.18
N ASN A 89 -5.81 -16.32 -4.24
CA ASN A 89 -6.67 -16.19 -3.06
C ASN A 89 -6.42 -17.36 -2.10
N GLN A 90 -5.89 -17.06 -0.92
CA GLN A 90 -5.47 -18.05 0.07
C GLN A 90 -6.62 -18.57 0.94
N ILE A 91 -7.77 -17.90 0.88
CA ILE A 91 -8.94 -18.19 1.72
C ILE A 91 -10.24 -18.14 0.89
N PRO A 92 -10.35 -18.94 -0.19
CA PRO A 92 -11.50 -18.89 -1.11
C PRO A 92 -12.85 -19.17 -0.45
N GLN A 93 -12.86 -19.90 0.67
CA GLN A 93 -14.05 -20.14 1.49
C GLN A 93 -14.57 -18.88 2.21
N PHE A 94 -13.76 -17.81 2.28
CA PHE A 94 -14.11 -16.50 2.83
C PHE A 94 -13.93 -15.41 1.76
N PRO A 95 -14.79 -15.39 0.72
CA PRO A 95 -14.59 -14.54 -0.46
C PRO A 95 -14.67 -13.03 -0.20
N ASN A 96 -15.12 -12.60 0.99
CA ASN A 96 -15.18 -11.20 1.41
C ASN A 96 -14.28 -10.89 2.61
N TYR A 97 -13.32 -11.77 2.94
CA TYR A 97 -12.48 -11.59 4.12
C TYR A 97 -11.79 -10.21 4.19
N ALA A 98 -11.33 -9.69 3.06
CA ALA A 98 -10.59 -8.45 3.00
C ALA A 98 -11.47 -7.18 2.97
N ARG A 99 -12.80 -7.35 2.84
CA ARG A 99 -13.73 -6.25 2.58
C ARG A 99 -13.81 -5.26 3.73
N ASN A 100 -13.99 -5.77 4.93
CA ASN A 100 -14.33 -4.93 6.07
C ASN A 100 -13.06 -4.34 6.68
N GLN A 101 -13.15 -3.09 7.09
CA GLN A 101 -12.12 -2.49 7.93
C GLN A 101 -12.40 -2.85 9.40
N GLU A 102 -11.37 -3.22 10.16
CA GLU A 102 -11.52 -3.36 11.61
C GLU A 102 -11.76 -2.00 12.27
N SER A 103 -12.53 -1.99 13.36
CA SER A 103 -12.76 -0.77 14.13
C SER A 103 -11.42 -0.23 14.67
N PRO A 104 -11.09 1.05 14.41
CA PRO A 104 -9.80 1.57 14.79
C PRO A 104 -9.67 1.69 16.31
N CYS A 105 -8.55 1.23 16.86
CA CYS A 105 -8.26 1.41 18.29
C CYS A 105 -8.03 2.88 18.67
N LYS A 106 -7.74 3.76 17.69
CA LYS A 106 -7.55 5.20 17.90
C LYS A 106 -8.01 5.99 16.67
N LEU A 107 -9.16 6.66 16.78
CA LEU A 107 -9.75 7.45 15.70
C LEU A 107 -8.84 8.58 15.19
N SER A 108 -7.95 9.10 16.03
CA SER A 108 -6.97 10.12 15.60
C SER A 108 -5.91 9.60 14.64
N LEU A 109 -5.80 8.28 14.46
CA LEU A 109 -4.82 7.64 13.57
C LEU A 109 -5.47 6.99 12.36
N MET A 110 -6.76 6.65 12.44
CA MET A 110 -7.47 5.90 11.42
C MET A 110 -8.95 6.25 11.50
N ARG A 111 -9.51 6.69 10.37
CA ARG A 111 -10.95 6.87 10.21
C ARG A 111 -11.60 5.50 10.13
N HIS A 112 -12.83 5.41 10.63
CA HIS A 112 -13.65 4.22 10.45
C HIS A 112 -14.34 4.30 9.09
N GLU A 113 -14.19 3.26 8.28
CA GLU A 113 -14.92 3.06 7.03
C GLU A 113 -15.52 1.67 7.04
N ASP A 114 -16.68 1.47 6.40
CA ASP A 114 -17.35 0.17 6.41
C ASP A 114 -16.62 -0.84 5.49
N GLU A 115 -16.06 -0.36 4.37
CA GLU A 115 -15.33 -1.17 3.40
C GLU A 115 -13.97 -0.58 3.05
N MET A 116 -12.95 -1.44 2.98
CA MET A 116 -11.58 -1.10 2.60
C MET A 116 -11.46 -0.71 1.12
N TYR A 117 -12.29 -1.29 0.25
CA TYR A 117 -12.26 -1.04 -1.18
C TYR A 117 -13.66 -1.12 -1.80
N PRO A 118 -14.53 -0.13 -1.58
CA PRO A 118 -15.90 -0.17 -2.08
C PRO A 118 -15.93 -0.22 -3.62
N GLN A 119 -16.76 -1.11 -4.17
CA GLN A 119 -16.90 -1.31 -5.62
C GLN A 119 -18.37 -1.48 -6.04
N PRO A 120 -18.80 -0.89 -7.17
CA PRO A 120 -20.13 -1.14 -7.72
C PRO A 120 -20.39 -2.63 -7.92
N GLY A 121 -21.59 -3.09 -7.54
CA GLY A 121 -21.96 -4.51 -7.63
C GLY A 121 -21.39 -5.39 -6.51
N ASN A 122 -20.64 -4.81 -5.56
CA ASN A 122 -20.14 -5.49 -4.36
C ASN A 122 -19.42 -6.82 -4.65
N PRO A 123 -18.45 -6.87 -5.59
CA PRO A 123 -17.73 -8.09 -5.90
C PRO A 123 -16.95 -8.65 -4.69
N PRO A 124 -16.66 -9.96 -4.67
CA PRO A 124 -15.76 -10.57 -3.70
C PRO A 124 -14.40 -9.87 -3.56
N GLN A 125 -13.86 -9.86 -2.35
CA GLN A 125 -12.60 -9.23 -1.96
C GLN A 125 -11.75 -10.22 -1.16
N GLY A 126 -10.73 -10.77 -1.82
CA GLY A 126 -9.92 -11.87 -1.32
C GLY A 126 -8.65 -11.42 -0.62
N TRP A 127 -7.88 -12.39 -0.14
CA TRP A 127 -6.60 -12.15 0.51
C TRP A 127 -5.53 -13.06 -0.10
N GLY A 128 -4.44 -12.46 -0.58
CA GLY A 128 -3.25 -13.16 -1.02
C GLY A 128 -2.23 -13.34 0.11
N LEU A 129 -1.03 -13.79 -0.22
CA LEU A 129 0.05 -13.82 0.77
C LEU A 129 0.65 -12.40 0.89
N GLY A 130 0.17 -11.66 1.89
CA GLY A 130 0.68 -10.33 2.27
C GLY A 130 -0.02 -9.14 1.62
N SER A 131 -1.14 -9.36 0.91
CA SER A 131 -1.90 -8.26 0.30
C SER A 131 -3.40 -8.56 0.20
N PHE A 132 -4.19 -7.48 0.16
CA PHE A 132 -5.55 -7.53 -0.34
C PHE A 132 -5.51 -7.94 -1.82
N LEU A 133 -6.39 -8.85 -2.23
CA LEU A 133 -6.48 -9.32 -3.61
C LEU A 133 -7.80 -8.92 -4.27
N LEU A 134 -7.73 -8.21 -5.39
CA LEU A 134 -8.90 -7.97 -6.24
C LEU A 134 -9.31 -9.27 -6.94
N LEU A 135 -10.54 -9.73 -6.72
CA LEU A 135 -11.08 -10.92 -7.41
C LEU A 135 -11.80 -10.55 -8.72
N GLU A 136 -12.14 -9.28 -8.89
CA GLU A 136 -12.72 -8.70 -10.11
C GLU A 136 -11.92 -7.46 -10.53
N PRO A 137 -11.99 -7.02 -11.80
CA PRO A 137 -11.33 -5.80 -12.25
C PRO A 137 -11.76 -4.57 -11.43
N GLY A 138 -10.78 -3.73 -11.06
CA GLY A 138 -11.02 -2.50 -10.32
C GLY A 138 -11.47 -1.35 -11.21
N SER A 139 -12.17 -0.38 -10.62
CA SER A 139 -12.72 0.80 -11.32
C SER A 139 -11.67 1.71 -11.99
N THR A 140 -10.41 1.64 -11.56
CA THR A 140 -9.29 2.41 -12.12
C THR A 140 -8.61 1.71 -13.31
N GLY A 141 -8.99 0.47 -13.63
CA GLY A 141 -8.40 -0.32 -14.72
C GLY A 141 -7.49 -1.47 -14.26
N ARG A 142 -7.25 -1.62 -12.95
CA ARG A 142 -6.58 -2.80 -12.39
C ARG A 142 -7.30 -4.08 -12.81
N ALA A 143 -6.55 -5.08 -13.26
CA ALA A 143 -7.10 -6.39 -13.55
C ALA A 143 -7.48 -7.15 -12.27
N ALA A 144 -8.38 -8.13 -12.41
CA ALA A 144 -8.54 -9.18 -11.41
C ALA A 144 -7.18 -9.88 -11.17
N GLY A 145 -6.93 -10.28 -9.92
CA GLY A 145 -5.64 -10.80 -9.47
C GLY A 145 -4.63 -9.73 -9.04
N SER A 146 -4.97 -8.43 -9.12
CA SER A 146 -4.10 -7.37 -8.61
C SER A 146 -4.04 -7.40 -7.08
N GLY A 147 -2.84 -7.35 -6.53
CA GLY A 147 -2.58 -7.21 -5.10
C GLY A 147 -2.36 -5.77 -4.70
N TRP A 148 -2.87 -5.35 -3.53
CA TRP A 148 -2.58 -4.03 -2.98
C TRP A 148 -2.60 -4.06 -1.44
N TRP A 149 -1.96 -3.10 -0.81
CA TRP A 149 -2.12 -2.85 0.62
C TRP A 149 -1.75 -1.41 0.94
N SER A 150 -1.82 -1.08 2.23
CA SER A 150 -1.59 0.28 2.69
C SER A 150 -0.82 0.34 4.01
N GLY A 151 -0.29 1.52 4.29
CA GLY A 151 0.35 1.88 5.56
C GLY A 151 -0.37 3.05 6.20
N LEU A 152 -0.34 3.10 7.54
CA LEU A 152 -1.14 3.99 8.37
C LEU A 152 -1.06 5.49 7.97
N SER A 153 0.09 5.97 7.51
CA SER A 153 0.26 7.35 7.06
C SER A 153 -0.23 7.58 5.62
N ASN A 154 -1.35 6.97 5.24
CA ASN A 154 -1.90 6.92 3.88
C ASN A 154 -0.81 6.62 2.82
N LEU A 155 -0.07 5.54 3.05
CA LEU A 155 0.77 4.90 2.03
C LEU A 155 -0.09 3.88 1.30
N ILE A 156 -0.09 3.85 -0.03
CA ILE A 156 -0.93 2.93 -0.82
C ILE A 156 -0.06 2.37 -1.92
N TRP A 157 0.12 1.05 -1.98
CA TRP A 157 0.83 0.38 -3.06
C TRP A 157 -0.06 -0.64 -3.76
N TRP A 158 0.21 -0.88 -5.03
CA TRP A 158 -0.46 -1.92 -5.81
C TRP A 158 0.50 -2.59 -6.80
N ALA A 159 0.18 -3.82 -7.17
CA ALA A 159 0.81 -4.57 -8.23
C ALA A 159 -0.26 -5.34 -9.00
N ASP A 160 -0.26 -5.17 -10.32
CA ASP A 160 -1.13 -5.84 -11.28
C ASP A 160 -0.25 -6.71 -12.20
N PRO A 161 -0.07 -8.00 -11.86
CA PRO A 161 0.76 -8.91 -12.64
C PRO A 161 0.23 -9.13 -14.06
N THR A 162 -1.09 -9.09 -14.24
CA THR A 162 -1.75 -9.30 -15.54
C THR A 162 -1.36 -8.21 -16.54
N ASN A 163 -1.38 -6.95 -16.09
CA ASN A 163 -1.07 -5.81 -16.94
C ASN A 163 0.42 -5.41 -16.90
N GLY A 164 1.18 -5.91 -15.91
CA GLY A 164 2.57 -5.55 -15.69
C GLY A 164 2.73 -4.12 -15.14
N VAL A 165 1.74 -3.63 -14.39
CA VAL A 165 1.68 -2.25 -13.87
C VAL A 165 1.65 -2.28 -12.35
N GLY A 166 2.35 -1.35 -11.70
CA GLY A 166 2.31 -1.23 -10.25
C GLY A 166 2.89 0.11 -9.80
N GLY A 167 2.64 0.46 -8.55
CA GLY A 167 3.04 1.76 -8.03
C GLY A 167 2.84 1.90 -6.53
N ILE A 168 3.34 3.01 -6.00
CA ILE A 168 3.13 3.43 -4.62
C ILE A 168 2.86 4.93 -4.59
N LEU A 169 1.75 5.32 -3.96
CA LEU A 169 1.54 6.67 -3.47
C LEU A 169 1.96 6.71 -2.00
N ALA A 170 2.90 7.58 -1.67
CA ALA A 170 3.45 7.66 -0.32
C ALA A 170 3.25 9.06 0.26
N THR A 171 2.37 9.17 1.25
CA THR A 171 2.17 10.40 2.02
C THR A 171 2.66 10.25 3.46
N GLN A 172 2.57 11.32 4.24
CA GLN A 172 2.84 11.34 5.68
C GLN A 172 1.68 12.01 6.43
N ILE A 173 0.45 11.69 6.03
CA ILE A 173 -0.76 12.34 6.53
C ILE A 173 -1.56 11.33 7.35
N LEU A 174 -2.05 11.77 8.51
CA LEU A 174 -2.99 11.07 9.36
C LEU A 174 -4.29 11.87 9.48
N PRO A 175 -5.42 11.24 9.82
CA PRO A 175 -5.61 9.79 10.00
C PRO A 175 -5.56 9.01 8.68
N TYR A 176 -5.31 7.69 8.75
CA TYR A 176 -5.56 6.77 7.63
C TYR A 176 -7.01 6.85 7.17
N GLY A 177 -7.26 6.64 5.88
CA GLY A 177 -8.58 6.84 5.27
C GLY A 177 -8.79 8.28 4.80
N ASP A 178 -7.70 9.00 4.49
CA ASP A 178 -7.80 10.37 3.98
C ASP A 178 -8.38 10.35 2.55
N THR A 179 -9.62 10.81 2.42
CA THR A 179 -10.39 10.77 1.15
C THR A 179 -9.65 11.48 0.02
N ASP A 180 -9.03 12.63 0.26
CA ASP A 180 -8.29 13.36 -0.76
C ASP A 180 -7.08 12.55 -1.25
N VAL A 181 -6.40 11.82 -0.34
CA VAL A 181 -5.27 10.96 -0.70
C VAL A 181 -5.73 9.77 -1.53
N PHE A 182 -6.84 9.11 -1.14
CA PHE A 182 -7.38 7.99 -1.90
C PHE A 182 -7.93 8.42 -3.26
N ASP A 183 -8.56 9.59 -3.37
CA ASP A 183 -9.03 10.13 -4.64
C ASP A 183 -7.86 10.51 -5.55
N CYS A 184 -6.82 11.13 -5.00
CA CYS A 184 -5.57 11.38 -5.71
C CYS A 184 -4.96 10.07 -6.23
N GLN A 185 -4.90 9.02 -5.40
CA GLN A 185 -4.43 7.70 -5.82
C GLN A 185 -5.25 7.14 -6.98
N ARG A 186 -6.59 7.16 -6.88
CA ARG A 186 -7.49 6.66 -7.93
C ARG A 186 -7.33 7.43 -9.24
N LEU A 187 -7.16 8.74 -9.17
CA LEU A 187 -6.93 9.59 -10.35
C LEU A 187 -5.61 9.25 -11.05
N ILE A 188 -4.52 9.17 -10.28
CA ILE A 188 -3.18 8.83 -10.80
C ILE A 188 -3.20 7.42 -11.40
N GLU A 189 -3.71 6.44 -10.66
CA GLU A 189 -3.81 5.05 -11.12
C GLU A 189 -4.64 4.98 -12.39
N GLY A 190 -5.85 5.55 -12.39
CA GLY A 190 -6.73 5.57 -13.56
C GLY A 190 -6.07 6.20 -14.79
N GLU A 191 -5.30 7.27 -14.62
CA GLU A 191 -4.61 7.93 -15.73
C GLU A 191 -3.44 7.10 -16.27
N ILE A 192 -2.70 6.42 -15.40
CA ILE A 192 -1.64 5.47 -15.81
C ILE A 192 -2.23 4.38 -16.71
N TYR A 193 -3.29 3.72 -16.24
CA TYR A 193 -3.95 2.65 -17.00
C TYR A 193 -4.52 3.17 -18.32
N ARG A 194 -5.27 4.28 -18.30
CA ARG A 194 -5.84 4.86 -19.53
C ARG A 194 -4.77 5.14 -20.59
N ASN A 195 -3.63 5.70 -20.23
CA ASN A 195 -2.60 6.06 -21.22
C ASN A 195 -1.81 4.85 -21.72
N LEU A 196 -1.46 3.91 -20.84
CA LEU A 196 -0.73 2.70 -21.25
C LEU A 196 -1.56 1.83 -22.21
N PHE A 197 -2.89 1.73 -21.99
CA PHE A 197 -3.76 0.92 -22.84
C PHE A 197 -4.33 1.66 -24.06
N LYS A 198 -4.45 2.99 -24.03
CA LYS A 198 -4.70 3.79 -25.26
C LYS A 198 -3.54 3.66 -26.24
N GLN A 199 -2.29 3.70 -25.77
CA GLN A 199 -1.10 3.57 -26.62
C GLN A 199 -0.97 2.17 -27.25
N ARG A 200 -1.41 1.11 -26.57
CA ARG A 200 -1.41 -0.26 -27.10
C ARG A 200 -2.43 -0.49 -28.22
N ASN A 201 -3.53 0.25 -28.25
CA ASN A 201 -4.59 0.14 -29.27
C ASN A 201 -4.45 1.16 -30.42
N GLY A 202 -3.41 2.01 -30.39
CA GLY A 202 -3.17 3.09 -31.35
C GLY A 202 -2.08 2.83 -32.40
N TYR A 203 -1.61 1.59 -32.54
CA TYR A 203 -0.71 1.18 -33.61
C TYR A 203 -1.31 0.01 -34.41
N ASN A 204 -2.02 0.38 -35.47
CA ASN A 204 -2.10 -0.30 -36.77
C ASN A 204 -2.27 0.81 -37.83
#